data_AF-A0A1J5K9I0-F1
#
_entry.id   AF-A0A1J5K9I0-F1
#
_cell.length_a   1.000
_cell.length_b   1.000
_cell.length_c   1.000
_cell.angle_alpha   90.00
_cell.angle_beta   90.00
_cell.angle_gamma   90.00
#
_symmetry.space_group_name_H-M   'P 1'
#
loop_
_entity.id
_entity.type
_entity.pdbx_description
1 polymer ?
#
loop_
_entity_poly.entity_id
_entity_poly.type
_entity_poly.pdbx_seq_one_letter_code
_entity_poly.pdbx_strand_id
1 'polypeptide(L)'
;MRYLAKIIQVFLPLLIIEASMANAYEGIEKKIVKIIKKGEIYRSAHVDSDDKLQSLDYKIFGLHPNKCKYALKKLSKYERFHEYLDIVKLSGYDKKKKLIYLYLDSTILPFPMVLNFKIERIEGPGLYKFSFDKGFLKGLKGNIIVKEDGDKCLFHANSYWKGQKSSIPDTIFEIFSETVGELAMKNLFRVSKQI
;
A
#
# COMPACT_ATOMS: atom_id res chain seq x y z
N MET A 1 26.10 -49.59 8.93
CA MET A 1 25.09 -48.57 9.30
C MET A 1 25.75 -47.23 9.67
N ARG A 2 26.37 -46.52 8.72
CA ARG A 2 27.01 -45.21 8.96
C ARG A 2 26.66 -44.13 7.93
N TYR A 3 25.86 -44.48 6.92
CA TYR A 3 25.51 -43.59 5.80
C TYR A 3 24.10 -42.97 5.92
N LEU A 4 23.18 -43.52 6.73
CA LEU A 4 21.85 -42.94 6.92
C LEU A 4 21.85 -41.68 7.82
N ALA A 5 22.84 -41.53 8.71
CA ALA A 5 22.87 -40.40 9.65
C ALA A 5 23.34 -39.07 9.02
N LYS A 6 23.98 -39.10 7.83
CA LYS A 6 24.46 -37.88 7.16
C LYS A 6 23.42 -37.24 6.22
N ILE A 7 22.36 -37.94 5.84
CA ILE A 7 21.32 -37.41 4.94
C ILE A 7 20.33 -36.52 5.70
N ILE A 8 20.08 -36.81 6.99
CA ILE A 8 19.12 -36.07 7.82
C ILE A 8 19.61 -34.65 8.17
N GLN A 9 20.92 -34.42 8.18
CA GLN A 9 21.50 -33.11 8.53
C GLN A 9 21.46 -32.08 7.40
N VAL A 10 21.18 -32.49 6.16
CA VAL A 10 21.10 -31.59 4.99
C VAL A 10 19.65 -31.16 4.69
N PHE A 11 18.65 -31.92 5.14
CA PHE A 11 17.23 -31.61 4.87
C PHE A 11 16.57 -30.71 5.93
N LEU A 12 17.14 -30.60 7.13
CA LEU A 12 16.55 -29.78 8.19
C LEU A 12 16.55 -28.25 7.94
N PRO A 13 17.54 -27.63 7.25
CA PRO A 13 17.47 -26.20 6.97
C PRO A 13 16.48 -25.84 5.83
N LEU A 14 16.02 -26.79 5.01
CA LEU A 14 15.05 -26.51 3.95
C LEU A 14 13.63 -26.26 4.49
N LEU A 15 13.22 -27.00 5.52
CA LEU A 15 11.87 -26.86 6.11
C LEU A 15 11.67 -25.54 6.87
N ILE A 16 12.74 -24.93 7.38
CA ILE A 16 12.66 -23.68 8.15
C ILE A 16 12.43 -22.47 7.22
N ILE A 17 12.88 -22.53 5.96
CA ILE A 17 12.72 -21.44 5.00
C ILE A 17 11.27 -21.34 4.50
N GLU A 18 10.58 -22.47 4.31
CA GLU A 18 9.20 -22.48 3.82
C GLU A 18 8.20 -21.89 4.83
N ALA A 19 8.40 -22.13 6.12
CA ALA A 19 7.52 -21.62 7.18
C ALA A 19 7.52 -20.08 7.27
N SER A 20 8.66 -19.44 6.97
CA SER A 20 8.77 -17.97 6.91
C SER A 20 7.96 -17.37 5.76
N MET A 21 7.88 -18.06 4.61
CA MET A 21 7.15 -17.56 3.44
C MET A 21 5.64 -17.83 3.52
N ALA A 22 5.21 -18.83 4.30
CA ALA A 22 3.79 -19.17 4.47
C ALA A 22 2.98 -18.08 5.21
N ASN A 23 3.62 -17.23 6.01
CA ASN A 23 2.95 -16.24 6.86
C ASN A 23 2.68 -14.88 6.14
N ALA A 24 3.53 -14.50 5.19
CA ALA A 24 3.41 -13.20 4.51
C ALA A 24 2.05 -13.03 3.82
N TYR A 25 1.55 -14.11 3.21
CA TYR A 25 0.34 -14.11 2.38
C TYR A 25 -0.93 -14.61 3.09
N GLU A 26 -0.88 -14.84 4.40
CA GLU A 26 -2.04 -15.26 5.16
C GLU A 26 -3.20 -14.26 5.01
N GLY A 27 -4.39 -14.76 4.68
CA GLY A 27 -5.59 -13.96 4.42
C GLY A 27 -5.66 -13.30 3.04
N ILE A 28 -4.69 -13.53 2.14
CA ILE A 28 -4.68 -12.96 0.78
C ILE A 28 -5.13 -14.01 -0.24
N GLU A 29 -6.09 -13.64 -1.10
CA GLU A 29 -6.58 -14.53 -2.16
C GLU A 29 -5.44 -15.00 -3.09
N LYS A 30 -5.39 -16.30 -3.41
CA LYS A 30 -4.34 -16.89 -4.27
C LYS A 30 -4.17 -16.17 -5.60
N LYS A 31 -5.26 -15.66 -6.19
CA LYS A 31 -5.22 -14.89 -7.44
C LYS A 31 -4.42 -13.58 -7.30
N ILE A 32 -4.58 -12.89 -6.17
CA ILE A 32 -3.85 -11.66 -5.84
C ILE A 32 -2.37 -11.98 -5.65
N VAL A 33 -2.06 -13.04 -4.90
CA VAL A 33 -0.67 -13.51 -4.70
C VAL A 33 0.02 -13.79 -6.04
N LYS A 34 -0.68 -14.45 -6.97
CA LYS A 34 -0.15 -14.74 -8.32
C LYS A 34 0.17 -13.46 -9.10
N ILE A 35 -0.67 -12.43 -8.99
CA ILE A 35 -0.45 -11.12 -9.65
C ILE A 35 0.78 -10.44 -9.07
N ILE A 36 0.84 -10.26 -7.75
CA ILE A 36 1.94 -9.51 -7.12
C ILE A 36 3.28 -10.23 -7.19
N LYS A 37 3.31 -11.58 -7.21
CA LYS A 37 4.54 -12.35 -7.42
C LYS A 37 5.13 -12.18 -8.82
N LYS A 38 4.33 -11.76 -9.81
CA LYS A 38 4.82 -11.37 -11.15
C LYS A 38 5.40 -9.95 -11.19
N GLY A 39 5.37 -9.21 -10.08
CA GLY A 39 5.78 -7.81 -10.02
C GLY A 39 4.68 -6.83 -10.46
N GLU A 40 3.46 -7.32 -10.68
CA GLU A 40 2.30 -6.48 -10.97
C GLU A 40 1.69 -5.93 -9.68
N ILE A 41 0.91 -4.84 -9.78
CA ILE A 41 0.14 -4.30 -8.67
C ILE A 41 -1.28 -4.79 -8.80
N TYR A 42 -1.81 -5.40 -7.73
CA TYR A 42 -3.23 -5.67 -7.65
C TYR A 42 -3.92 -4.52 -6.92
N ARG A 43 -5.05 -4.08 -7.45
CA ARG A 43 -5.88 -2.99 -6.94
C ARG A 43 -7.33 -3.31 -7.25
N SER A 44 -8.21 -2.85 -6.39
CA SER A 44 -9.66 -2.96 -6.56
C SER A 44 -10.31 -1.83 -5.76
N ALA A 45 -11.14 -1.04 -6.44
CA ALA A 45 -12.08 -0.13 -5.83
C ALA A 45 -13.49 -0.63 -6.10
N HIS A 46 -14.37 -0.50 -5.12
CA HIS A 46 -15.79 -0.65 -5.31
C HIS A 46 -16.49 0.56 -4.71
N VAL A 47 -17.29 1.24 -5.52
CA VAL A 47 -18.08 2.40 -5.12
C VAL A 47 -19.55 2.08 -5.29
N ASP A 48 -20.31 2.34 -4.25
CA ASP A 48 -21.76 2.14 -4.23
C ASP A 48 -22.42 3.40 -3.68
N SER A 49 -23.49 3.84 -4.36
CA SER A 49 -24.24 5.04 -4.02
C SER A 49 -25.74 4.77 -3.89
N ASP A 50 -26.35 5.40 -2.88
CA ASP A 50 -27.80 5.59 -2.80
C ASP A 50 -28.17 7.05 -3.13
N ASP A 51 -29.37 7.51 -2.76
CA ASP A 51 -29.83 8.89 -3.03
C ASP A 51 -29.03 9.95 -2.26
N LYS A 52 -28.46 9.60 -1.10
CA LYS A 52 -27.83 10.57 -0.18
C LYS A 52 -26.38 10.24 0.12
N LEU A 53 -25.99 8.98 0.04
CA LEU A 53 -24.71 8.47 0.48
C LEU A 53 -23.97 7.82 -0.68
N GLN A 54 -22.64 7.86 -0.58
CA GLN A 54 -21.71 7.14 -1.43
C GLN A 54 -20.67 6.47 -0.53
N SER A 55 -20.23 5.29 -0.92
CA SER A 55 -19.23 4.51 -0.20
C SER A 55 -18.11 4.07 -1.12
N LEU A 56 -16.93 3.82 -0.55
CA LEU A 56 -15.76 3.32 -1.25
C LEU A 56 -15.13 2.21 -0.39
N ASP A 57 -15.03 1.01 -0.95
CA ASP A 57 -14.14 -0.05 -0.47
C ASP A 57 -12.94 -0.12 -1.43
N TYR A 58 -11.74 0.03 -0.88
CA TYR A 58 -10.52 0.06 -1.67
C TYR A 58 -9.45 -0.85 -1.10
N LYS A 59 -8.79 -1.60 -1.97
CA LYS A 59 -7.64 -2.43 -1.62
C LYS A 59 -6.55 -2.35 -2.69
N ILE A 60 -5.30 -2.37 -2.26
CA ILE A 60 -4.12 -2.39 -3.12
C ILE A 60 -3.00 -3.23 -2.53
N PHE A 61 -2.29 -3.98 -3.37
CA PHE A 61 -1.23 -4.90 -3.01
C PHE A 61 -0.07 -4.77 -3.99
N GLY A 62 1.15 -4.80 -3.46
CA GLY A 62 2.36 -4.79 -4.26
C GLY A 62 3.50 -5.49 -3.53
N LEU A 63 4.35 -6.16 -4.30
CA LEU A 63 5.56 -6.81 -3.80
C LEU A 63 6.78 -6.01 -4.24
N HIS A 64 7.39 -5.31 -3.29
CA HIS A 64 8.60 -4.53 -3.54
C HIS A 64 9.81 -5.48 -3.66
N PRO A 65 10.69 -5.30 -4.66
CA PRO A 65 11.78 -6.24 -4.94
C PRO A 65 12.89 -6.25 -3.88
N ASN A 66 13.01 -5.21 -3.05
CA ASN A 66 13.97 -5.14 -1.94
C ASN A 66 13.28 -5.44 -0.61
N LYS A 67 14.05 -5.96 0.36
CA LYS A 67 13.64 -6.17 1.77
C LYS A 67 13.02 -4.93 2.40
N CYS A 68 12.13 -5.10 3.37
CA CYS A 68 11.38 -3.98 3.93
C CYS A 68 12.30 -2.91 4.51
N LYS A 69 13.36 -3.30 5.22
CA LYS A 69 14.36 -2.36 5.75
C LYS A 69 14.92 -1.43 4.68
N TYR A 70 15.14 -1.90 3.44
CA TYR A 70 15.68 -1.08 2.36
C TYR A 70 14.60 -0.26 1.67
N ALA A 71 13.44 -0.85 1.39
CA ALA A 71 12.31 -0.14 0.79
C ALA A 71 11.89 1.07 1.66
N LEU A 72 11.73 0.84 2.96
CA LEU A 72 11.27 1.84 3.93
C LEU A 72 12.24 3.01 4.12
N LYS A 73 13.54 2.88 3.80
CA LYS A 73 14.49 4.01 3.87
C LYS A 73 14.02 5.22 3.05
N LYS A 74 13.33 5.00 1.92
CA LYS A 74 12.74 6.06 1.10
C LYS A 74 11.23 6.17 1.32
N LEU A 75 10.52 5.04 1.37
CA LEU A 75 9.05 5.04 1.43
C LEU A 75 8.50 5.66 2.72
N SER A 76 9.28 5.66 3.80
CA SER A 76 8.86 6.24 5.08
C SER A 76 9.13 7.74 5.17
N LYS A 77 9.76 8.36 4.15
CA LYS A 77 10.05 9.79 4.08
C LYS A 77 8.92 10.52 3.35
N TYR A 78 7.75 10.56 3.97
CA TYR A 78 6.53 11.14 3.41
C TYR A 78 6.71 12.60 2.96
N GLU A 79 7.53 13.35 3.69
CA GLU A 79 7.91 14.73 3.38
C GLU A 79 8.61 14.89 2.01
N ARG A 80 9.18 13.81 1.45
CA ARG A 80 9.86 13.79 0.16
C ARG A 80 9.02 13.23 -0.98
N PHE A 81 7.74 12.92 -0.76
CA PHE A 81 6.90 12.32 -1.80
C PHE A 81 6.76 13.19 -3.05
N HIS A 82 6.80 14.52 -2.92
CA HIS A 82 6.83 15.44 -4.05
C HIS A 82 8.05 15.27 -4.98
N GLU A 83 9.16 14.70 -4.48
CA GLU A 83 10.36 14.42 -5.29
C GLU A 83 10.21 13.14 -6.11
N TYR A 84 9.22 12.30 -5.79
CA TYR A 84 9.11 10.93 -6.31
C TYR A 84 7.80 10.68 -7.07
N LEU A 85 6.78 11.47 -6.79
CA LEU A 85 5.43 11.33 -7.31
C LEU A 85 5.08 12.60 -8.09
N ASP A 86 5.06 12.54 -9.42
CA ASP A 86 4.79 13.71 -10.28
C ASP A 86 3.42 14.37 -10.00
N ILE A 87 2.47 13.55 -9.53
CA ILE A 87 1.14 13.96 -9.08
C ILE A 87 1.16 14.75 -7.77
N VAL A 88 2.21 14.62 -6.96
CA VAL A 88 2.37 15.33 -5.68
C VAL A 88 3.25 16.57 -5.90
N LYS A 89 2.67 17.76 -5.85
CA LYS A 89 3.42 19.02 -5.98
C LYS A 89 4.05 19.47 -4.68
N LEU A 90 3.41 19.19 -3.55
CA LEU A 90 3.92 19.47 -2.21
C LEU A 90 3.66 18.29 -1.31
N SER A 91 4.62 17.97 -0.45
CA SER A 91 4.45 16.94 0.57
C SER A 91 5.07 17.34 1.90
N GLY A 92 4.46 16.94 3.01
CA GLY A 92 4.96 17.21 4.35
C GLY A 92 4.52 16.15 5.36
N TYR A 93 5.25 16.07 6.47
CA TYR A 93 4.89 15.22 7.60
C TYR A 93 5.06 15.94 8.94
N ASP A 94 3.97 16.08 9.67
CA ASP A 94 4.00 16.53 11.07
C ASP A 94 4.09 15.30 11.98
N LYS A 95 5.29 15.04 12.51
CA LYS A 95 5.56 13.89 13.40
C LYS A 95 4.73 13.94 14.68
N LYS A 96 4.46 15.12 15.24
CA LYS A 96 3.70 15.27 16.49
C LYS A 96 2.23 14.94 16.25
N LYS A 97 1.68 15.40 15.12
CA LYS A 97 0.27 15.14 14.76
C LYS A 97 0.07 13.82 14.02
N LYS A 98 1.16 13.10 13.70
CA LYS A 98 1.17 11.92 12.84
C LYS A 98 0.43 12.19 11.52
N LEU A 99 0.65 13.37 10.92
CA LEU A 99 -0.16 13.86 9.80
C LEU A 99 0.69 14.00 8.55
N ILE A 100 0.29 13.33 7.48
CA ILE A 100 0.81 13.56 6.13
C ILE A 100 -0.05 14.62 5.46
N TYR A 101 0.61 15.57 4.81
CA TYR A 101 0.00 16.55 3.90
C TYR A 101 0.52 16.28 2.49
N LEU A 102 -0.36 16.09 1.52
CA LEU A 102 -0.02 16.02 0.09
C LEU A 102 -0.90 16.99 -0.68
N TYR A 103 -0.29 17.86 -1.47
CA TYR A 103 -0.98 18.62 -2.50
C TYR A 103 -0.82 17.89 -3.83
N LEU A 104 -1.94 17.41 -4.36
CA LEU A 104 -2.03 16.66 -5.59
C LEU A 104 -2.48 17.56 -6.72
N ASP A 105 -1.72 17.57 -7.82
CA ASP A 105 -2.07 18.28 -9.04
C ASP A 105 -1.47 17.55 -10.25
N SER A 106 -2.34 17.07 -11.13
CA SER A 106 -1.95 16.43 -12.39
C SER A 106 -3.09 16.46 -13.38
N THR A 107 -2.78 16.24 -14.66
CA THR A 107 -3.75 16.14 -15.76
C THR A 107 -4.75 15.00 -15.61
N ILE A 108 -4.48 14.02 -14.75
CA ILE A 108 -5.36 12.87 -14.46
C ILE A 108 -6.42 13.24 -13.41
N LEU A 109 -6.16 14.29 -12.62
CA LEU A 109 -7.11 14.73 -11.61
C LEU A 109 -8.13 15.69 -12.24
N PRO A 110 -9.43 15.58 -11.90
CA PRO A 110 -10.44 16.53 -12.38
C PRO A 110 -10.20 17.95 -11.83
N PHE A 111 -9.52 18.06 -10.69
CA PHE A 111 -9.12 19.30 -10.04
C PHE A 111 -7.98 19.03 -9.04
N PRO A 112 -7.17 20.04 -8.68
CA PRO A 112 -6.15 19.90 -7.64
C PRO A 112 -6.77 19.51 -6.29
N MET A 113 -6.14 18.60 -5.58
CA MET A 113 -6.66 18.02 -4.34
C MET A 113 -5.64 18.09 -3.21
N VAL A 114 -6.13 18.27 -1.97
CA VAL A 114 -5.29 18.16 -0.78
C VAL A 114 -5.66 16.88 -0.05
N LEU A 115 -4.71 15.96 0.10
CA LEU A 115 -4.86 14.81 0.97
C LEU A 115 -4.20 15.10 2.32
N ASN A 116 -5.02 15.00 3.36
CA ASN A 116 -4.60 15.10 4.76
C ASN A 116 -5.00 13.81 5.45
N PHE A 117 -4.04 12.95 5.72
CA PHE A 117 -4.33 11.71 6.42
C PHE A 117 -3.35 11.46 7.56
N LYS A 118 -3.92 10.98 8.66
CA LYS A 118 -3.19 10.63 9.86
C LYS A 118 -2.65 9.22 9.72
N ILE A 119 -1.34 9.06 9.91
CA ILE A 119 -0.66 7.79 9.99
C ILE A 119 0.67 7.97 10.72
N GLU A 120 1.01 6.97 11.52
CA GLU A 120 2.34 6.87 12.11
C GLU A 120 3.39 6.54 11.05
N ARG A 121 4.65 6.95 11.27
CA ARG A 121 5.72 6.61 10.35
C ARG A 121 5.89 5.10 10.32
N ILE A 122 5.83 4.53 9.13
CA ILE A 122 6.07 3.11 8.88
C ILE A 122 7.57 2.86 8.95
N GLU A 123 8.09 2.51 10.12
CA GLU A 123 9.53 2.30 10.32
C GLU A 123 9.98 0.86 10.09
N GLY A 124 9.04 -0.08 10.01
CA GLY A 124 9.30 -1.50 9.79
C GLY A 124 8.08 -2.27 9.31
N PRO A 125 8.19 -3.60 9.23
CA PRO A 125 7.04 -4.49 9.07
C PRO A 125 6.03 -4.29 10.22
N GLY A 126 4.74 -4.31 9.89
CA GLY A 126 3.68 -4.10 10.87
C GLY A 126 2.34 -3.71 10.23
N LEU A 127 1.36 -3.42 11.09
CA LEU A 127 0.05 -2.90 10.72
C LEU A 127 -0.05 -1.44 11.19
N TYR A 128 -0.40 -0.56 10.27
CA TYR A 128 -0.46 0.88 10.47
C TYR A 128 -1.85 1.39 10.10
N LYS A 129 -2.60 1.86 11.10
CA LYS A 129 -3.92 2.45 10.86
C LYS A 129 -3.78 3.86 10.33
N PHE A 130 -4.64 4.22 9.37
CA PHE A 130 -4.72 5.59 8.89
C PHE A 130 -6.16 6.10 8.80
N SER A 131 -6.31 7.43 8.84
CA SER A 131 -7.60 8.09 8.68
C SER A 131 -7.51 9.43 7.96
N PHE A 132 -8.59 9.81 7.28
CA PHE A 132 -8.74 11.11 6.64
C PHE A 132 -9.70 11.96 7.46
N ASP A 133 -9.20 13.05 8.02
CA ASP A 133 -9.99 13.90 8.93
C ASP A 133 -10.61 15.11 8.21
N LYS A 134 -10.20 15.36 6.96
CA LYS A 134 -10.57 16.51 6.14
C LYS A 134 -10.64 16.13 4.65
N GLY A 135 -11.23 17.00 3.83
CA GLY A 135 -11.37 16.80 2.39
C GLY A 135 -12.60 15.99 2.00
N PHE A 136 -12.73 15.68 0.70
CA PHE A 136 -13.90 14.96 0.17
C PHE A 136 -14.04 13.54 0.75
N LEU A 137 -12.92 12.92 1.12
CA LEU A 137 -12.86 11.61 1.80
C LEU A 137 -12.83 11.71 3.32
N LYS A 138 -13.33 12.79 3.92
CA LYS A 138 -13.42 12.92 5.37
C LYS A 138 -14.17 11.72 5.95
N GLY A 139 -13.56 11.05 6.93
CA GLY A 139 -14.07 9.84 7.57
C GLY A 139 -13.49 8.54 7.03
N LEU A 140 -12.70 8.57 5.94
CA LEU A 140 -12.05 7.37 5.40
C LEU A 140 -11.09 6.80 6.43
N LYS A 141 -11.15 5.49 6.63
CA LYS A 141 -10.26 4.75 7.53
C LYS A 141 -9.71 3.53 6.83
N GLY A 142 -8.50 3.14 7.19
CA GLY A 142 -7.86 1.98 6.59
C GLY A 142 -6.64 1.50 7.34
N ASN A 143 -6.01 0.47 6.78
CA ASN A 143 -4.78 -0.11 7.27
C ASN A 143 -3.76 -0.19 6.14
N ILE A 144 -2.51 0.13 6.44
CA ILE A 144 -1.35 -0.26 5.64
C ILE A 144 -0.64 -1.39 6.39
N ILE A 145 -0.40 -2.49 5.71
CA ILE A 145 0.24 -3.69 6.23
C ILE A 145 1.54 -3.89 5.45
N VAL A 146 2.63 -4.01 6.18
CA VAL A 146 3.97 -4.25 5.65
C VAL A 146 4.49 -5.55 6.23
N LYS A 147 4.87 -6.50 5.38
CA LYS A 147 5.39 -7.81 5.80
C LYS A 147 6.65 -8.15 5.02
N GLU A 148 7.62 -8.78 5.70
CA GLU A 148 8.78 -9.37 5.02
C GLU A 148 8.34 -10.61 4.24
N ASP A 149 8.86 -10.77 3.03
CA ASP A 149 8.70 -11.95 2.17
C ASP A 149 10.07 -12.36 1.63
N GLY A 150 10.87 -13.02 2.47
CA GLY A 150 12.25 -13.40 2.14
C GLY A 150 13.15 -12.19 1.90
N ASP A 151 13.52 -11.96 0.64
CA ASP A 151 14.32 -10.81 0.19
C ASP A 151 13.49 -9.64 -0.35
N LYS A 152 12.16 -9.76 -0.31
CA LYS A 152 11.18 -8.79 -0.80
C LYS A 152 10.34 -8.21 0.35
N CYS A 153 9.61 -7.16 0.05
CA CYS A 153 8.70 -6.53 1.01
C CYS A 153 7.28 -6.46 0.45
N LEU A 154 6.34 -7.11 1.12
CA LEU A 154 4.93 -7.06 0.78
C LEU A 154 4.30 -5.80 1.39
N PHE A 155 3.69 -4.98 0.55
CA PHE A 155 2.83 -3.87 0.95
C PHE A 155 1.39 -4.20 0.56
N HIS A 156 0.46 -4.01 1.50
CA HIS A 156 -0.98 -4.09 1.27
C HIS A 156 -1.66 -2.95 2.00
N ALA A 157 -2.57 -2.24 1.35
CA ALA A 157 -3.49 -1.32 2.02
C ALA A 157 -4.95 -1.68 1.73
N ASN A 158 -5.80 -1.55 2.74
CA ASN A 158 -7.25 -1.59 2.63
C ASN A 158 -7.84 -0.34 3.29
N SER A 159 -8.94 0.15 2.74
CA SER A 159 -9.66 1.28 3.32
C SER A 159 -11.13 1.26 2.97
N TYR A 160 -11.90 1.86 3.87
CA TYR A 160 -13.32 2.06 3.71
C TYR A 160 -13.67 3.53 3.96
N TRP A 161 -14.57 4.04 3.15
CA TRP A 161 -15.18 5.35 3.33
C TRP A 161 -16.69 5.25 3.07
N LYS A 162 -17.46 6.04 3.82
CA LYS A 162 -18.87 6.31 3.55
C LYS A 162 -19.16 7.74 3.93
N GLY A 163 -19.79 8.48 3.02
CA GLY A 163 -20.08 9.90 3.21
C GLY A 163 -21.24 10.37 2.35
N GLN A 164 -21.44 11.68 2.31
CA GLN A 164 -22.43 12.29 1.42
C GLN A 164 -22.06 11.98 -0.03
N LYS A 165 -23.08 11.72 -0.85
CA LYS A 165 -22.91 11.47 -2.27
C LYS A 165 -22.20 12.64 -2.95
N SER A 166 -21.10 12.35 -3.63
CA SER A 166 -20.39 13.35 -4.42
C SER A 166 -21.06 13.56 -5.79
N SER A 167 -20.64 14.59 -6.52
CA SER A 167 -21.01 14.75 -7.93
C SER A 167 -20.26 13.78 -8.87
N ILE A 168 -19.37 12.93 -8.34
CA ILE A 168 -18.56 11.99 -9.11
C ILE A 168 -19.34 10.68 -9.26
N PRO A 169 -19.64 10.24 -10.50
CA PRO A 169 -20.28 8.96 -10.75
C PRO A 169 -19.43 7.79 -10.20
N ASP A 170 -20.09 6.74 -9.73
CA ASP A 170 -19.44 5.61 -9.04
C ASP A 170 -18.32 5.00 -9.87
N THR A 171 -18.58 4.66 -11.13
CA THR A 171 -17.58 4.09 -12.05
C THR A 171 -16.37 5.01 -12.24
N ILE A 172 -16.59 6.33 -12.29
CA ILE A 172 -15.50 7.30 -12.43
C ILE A 172 -14.67 7.34 -11.15
N PHE A 173 -15.33 7.26 -9.99
CA PHE A 173 -14.66 7.25 -8.70
C PHE A 173 -13.87 5.94 -8.47
N GLU A 174 -14.38 4.80 -8.92
CA GLU A 174 -13.67 3.52 -8.92
C GLU A 174 -12.38 3.61 -9.74
N ILE A 175 -12.51 3.94 -11.04
CA ILE A 175 -11.37 4.07 -11.96
C ILE A 175 -10.34 5.07 -11.42
N PHE A 176 -10.82 6.20 -10.92
CA PHE A 176 -9.97 7.22 -10.33
C PHE A 176 -9.14 6.68 -9.16
N SER A 177 -9.80 6.02 -8.21
CA SER A 177 -9.17 5.50 -6.99
C SER A 177 -8.13 4.43 -7.33
N GLU A 178 -8.46 3.52 -8.25
CA GLU A 178 -7.53 2.49 -8.73
C GLU A 178 -6.32 3.09 -9.44
N THR A 179 -6.55 4.04 -10.35
CA THR A 179 -5.50 4.66 -11.16
C THR A 179 -4.51 5.42 -10.29
N VAL A 180 -5.02 6.28 -9.40
CA VAL A 180 -4.15 7.08 -8.50
C VAL A 180 -3.35 6.17 -7.58
N GLY A 181 -3.98 5.14 -7.01
CA GLY A 181 -3.30 4.20 -6.12
C GLY A 181 -2.23 3.37 -6.84
N GLU A 182 -2.53 2.87 -8.03
CA GLU A 182 -1.58 2.12 -8.86
C GLU A 182 -0.37 2.98 -9.24
N LEU A 183 -0.60 4.21 -9.73
CA LEU A 183 0.46 5.13 -10.11
C LEU A 183 1.34 5.50 -8.91
N ALA A 184 0.72 5.82 -7.77
CA ALA A 184 1.44 6.13 -6.55
C ALA A 184 2.35 4.97 -6.12
N MET A 185 1.80 3.74 -6.04
CA MET A 185 2.58 2.58 -5.61
C MET A 185 3.68 2.21 -6.62
N LYS A 186 3.42 2.27 -7.94
CA LYS A 186 4.44 2.03 -8.98
C LYS A 186 5.61 3.00 -8.85
N ASN A 187 5.32 4.29 -8.74
CA ASN A 187 6.36 5.31 -8.65
C ASN A 187 7.14 5.21 -7.35
N LEU A 188 6.44 5.03 -6.21
CA LEU A 188 7.08 4.79 -4.92
C LEU A 188 8.03 3.59 -4.98
N PHE A 189 7.57 2.45 -5.51
CA PHE A 189 8.40 1.25 -5.64
C PHE A 189 9.60 1.45 -6.56
N ARG A 190 9.41 2.17 -7.67
CA ARG A 190 10.48 2.49 -8.61
C ARG A 190 11.59 3.30 -7.93
N VAL A 191 11.24 4.35 -7.18
CA VAL A 191 12.25 5.20 -6.53
C VAL A 191 12.92 4.53 -5.34
N SER A 192 12.23 3.65 -4.62
CA SER A 192 12.77 2.90 -3.47
C SER A 192 13.55 1.65 -3.86
N LYS A 193 13.53 1.26 -5.14
CA LYS A 193 14.38 0.19 -5.66
C LYS A 193 15.84 0.62 -5.77
N GLN A 194 16.09 1.85 -6.21
CA GLN A 194 17.44 2.41 -6.38
C GLN A 194 17.98 2.81 -5.00
N ILE A 195 19.02 2.13 -4.51
CA ILE A 195 19.69 2.45 -3.24
C ILE A 195 20.72 3.55 -3.49
#